data_AF-A0A0K2LEG6-F1
#
_entry.id   AF-A0A0K2LEG6-F1
#
_cell.length_a   1.000
_cell.length_b   1.000
_cell.length_c   1.000
_cell.angle_alpha   90.00
_cell.angle_beta   90.00
_cell.angle_gamma   90.00
#
_symmetry.space_group_name_H-M   'P 1'
#
loop_
_entity.id
_entity.type
_entity.pdbx_description
1 polymer ?
#
loop_
_entity_poly.entity_id
_entity_poly.type
_entity_poly.pdbx_seq_one_letter_code
_entity_poly.pdbx_strand_id
1 'polypeptide(L)'
;MDTSNVTNMSQMFLNCRSLKELNLSSFNTNSVQDMSQMFSGCSDLRMLNITNFDTKKVTNMNGMFAGCETLEELDLSNFDTKNVKSMDNMFQSSDALKSLKLGEKFVVPKNKEHNLKLVNRTWVDVGTGTIKNPKPTNKEGISSVELLKHHDKGNWVVKPEKAYQGDFKLIIANNLNKDIVMDVPEDIRPEYIGSSFEMMVPQIIGYNADKKILHVTATDKGLISDDKVNYTKIESEVDPRTVTFDKPVEAVKPAEPVTPKVQPTSSVQLAEKVAPKPEKKVEVQPAEKTETKVETKPEEKEKPAEKAEPTKPTVAGKVSKFMHYVTVHPDIQSAQTYNTNGQINKGDQLRQNYSWFSDKQLQIGSQKYYHVVGDSWIKAEDVYRYQEFQNIVKTKDVVMTHLVNSRAEELTNRGLGALSTWQTSKEALIGDHKYYQITTNEFVDADSVDLMNA
;
A
#
# COMPACT_ATOMS: atom_id res chain seq x y z
N MET A 1 31.57 -0.26 0.81
CA MET A 1 32.58 0.25 1.76
C MET A 1 32.10 -0.07 3.15
N ASP A 2 32.95 -0.56 4.05
CA ASP A 2 32.58 -0.65 5.47
C ASP A 2 32.87 0.69 6.16
N THR A 3 31.91 1.17 6.95
CA THR A 3 32.01 2.42 7.73
C THR A 3 31.73 2.19 9.23
N SER A 4 31.51 0.93 9.66
CA SER A 4 31.05 0.57 11.01
C SER A 4 31.91 1.11 12.16
N ASN A 5 33.21 1.27 11.92
CA ASN A 5 34.19 1.79 12.89
C ASN A 5 34.53 3.28 12.69
N VAL A 6 33.89 3.98 11.75
CA VAL A 6 34.13 5.41 11.49
C VAL A 6 33.49 6.24 12.60
N THR A 7 34.31 7.05 13.27
CA THR A 7 33.87 7.95 14.34
C THR A 7 33.71 9.41 13.89
N ASN A 8 34.28 9.78 12.74
CA ASN A 8 34.20 11.12 12.18
C ASN A 8 33.88 11.05 10.68
N MET A 9 32.80 11.71 10.26
CA MET A 9 32.40 11.90 8.86
C MET A 9 32.31 13.39 8.49
N SER A 10 32.92 14.28 9.29
CA SER A 10 32.93 15.71 8.99
C SER A 10 33.61 15.99 7.65
N GLN A 11 33.07 16.96 6.92
CA GLN A 11 33.56 17.42 5.62
C GLN A 11 33.66 16.33 4.51
N MET A 12 33.08 15.14 4.68
CA MET A 12 33.29 14.00 3.76
C MET A 12 32.94 14.26 2.28
N PHE A 13 31.98 15.14 2.01
CA PHE A 13 31.59 15.62 0.68
C PHE A 13 31.69 17.16 0.56
N LEU A 14 32.55 17.80 1.37
CA LEU A 14 32.71 19.26 1.38
C LEU A 14 33.09 19.81 0.00
N ASN A 15 32.33 20.79 -0.49
CA ASN A 15 32.46 21.42 -1.80
C ASN A 15 32.40 20.45 -2.99
N CYS A 16 31.72 19.31 -2.89
CA CYS A 16 31.39 18.44 -4.02
C CYS A 16 30.31 19.08 -4.94
N ARG A 17 30.58 20.27 -5.47
CA ARG A 17 29.60 21.14 -6.15
C ARG A 17 28.80 20.45 -7.26
N SER A 18 29.47 19.64 -8.09
CA SER A 18 28.83 18.93 -9.21
C SER A 18 28.16 17.59 -8.83
N LEU A 19 28.09 17.25 -7.54
CA LEU A 19 27.41 16.04 -7.05
C LEU A 19 25.90 16.27 -7.06
N LYS A 20 25.19 15.65 -8.01
CA LYS A 20 23.74 15.86 -8.19
C LYS A 20 22.86 14.97 -7.33
N GLU A 21 23.32 13.74 -7.12
CA GLU A 21 22.57 12.69 -6.42
C GLU A 21 23.55 11.89 -5.57
N LEU A 22 23.17 11.55 -4.34
CA LEU A 22 23.99 10.76 -3.44
C LEU A 22 23.11 9.80 -2.61
N ASN A 23 23.44 8.51 -2.66
CA ASN A 23 22.75 7.47 -1.90
C ASN A 23 23.70 6.79 -0.92
N LEU A 24 23.52 7.06 0.38
CA LEU A 24 24.35 6.53 1.46
C LEU A 24 23.64 5.41 2.24
N SER A 25 22.60 4.78 1.68
CA SER A 25 21.80 3.72 2.34
C SER A 25 22.60 2.51 2.86
N SER A 26 23.84 2.32 2.35
CA SER A 26 24.76 1.26 2.76
C SER A 26 25.72 1.65 3.89
N PHE A 27 25.73 2.91 4.32
CA PHE A 27 26.61 3.37 5.40
C PHE A 27 26.09 2.92 6.77
N ASN A 28 27.00 2.41 7.60
CA ASN A 28 26.78 2.23 9.02
C ASN A 28 27.37 3.46 9.73
N THR A 29 26.53 4.27 10.37
CA THR A 29 26.94 5.49 11.10
C THR A 29 26.91 5.31 12.62
N ASN A 30 26.68 4.09 13.12
CA ASN A 30 26.37 3.78 14.52
C ASN A 30 27.53 4.11 15.49
N SER A 31 28.71 4.48 14.99
CA SER A 31 29.91 4.87 15.72
C SER A 31 30.28 6.37 15.56
N VAL A 32 29.60 7.09 14.68
CA VAL A 32 29.93 8.47 14.29
C VAL A 32 29.58 9.46 15.40
N GLN A 33 30.49 10.39 15.67
CA GLN A 33 30.41 11.42 16.70
C GLN A 33 30.44 12.84 16.13
N ASP A 34 30.90 13.02 14.89
CA ASP A 34 30.93 14.30 14.17
C ASP A 34 30.49 14.10 12.70
N MET A 35 29.54 14.91 12.26
CA MET A 35 29.01 15.00 10.89
C MET A 35 29.01 16.46 10.38
N SER A 36 29.78 17.34 11.02
CA SER A 36 29.82 18.76 10.64
C SER A 36 30.30 18.97 9.21
N GLN A 37 29.63 19.87 8.50
CA GLN A 37 29.90 20.22 7.11
C GLN A 37 29.92 19.03 6.13
N MET A 38 29.33 17.88 6.48
CA MET A 38 29.45 16.62 5.72
C MET A 38 29.05 16.77 4.24
N PHE A 39 28.03 17.58 3.93
CA PHE A 39 27.59 17.90 2.56
C PHE A 39 27.73 19.39 2.21
N SER A 40 28.48 20.16 3.01
CA SER A 40 28.57 21.61 2.88
C SER A 40 29.11 22.02 1.49
N GLY A 41 28.45 22.95 0.81
CA GLY A 41 28.84 23.45 -0.50
C GLY A 41 28.59 22.46 -1.66
N CYS A 42 27.72 21.47 -1.50
CA CYS A 42 27.22 20.64 -2.61
C CYS A 42 26.12 21.37 -3.39
N SER A 43 26.47 22.43 -4.13
CA SER A 43 25.50 23.32 -4.81
C SER A 43 24.49 22.58 -5.68
N ASP A 44 24.93 21.61 -6.50
CA ASP A 44 24.09 20.93 -7.49
C ASP A 44 23.34 19.72 -6.92
N LEU A 45 23.44 19.45 -5.61
CA LEU A 45 22.86 18.28 -4.94
C LEU A 45 21.34 18.41 -4.80
N ARG A 46 20.62 17.57 -5.53
CA ARG A 46 19.15 17.55 -5.61
C ARG A 46 18.51 16.37 -4.88
N MET A 47 19.22 15.25 -4.79
CA MET A 47 18.75 14.04 -4.12
C MET A 47 19.79 13.51 -3.15
N LEU A 48 19.42 13.38 -1.87
CA LEU A 48 20.29 12.87 -0.82
C LEU A 48 19.55 11.82 0.02
N ASN A 49 19.93 10.55 -0.12
CA ASN A 49 19.41 9.49 0.75
C ASN A 49 20.38 9.21 1.91
N ILE A 50 19.97 9.65 3.09
CA ILE A 50 20.62 9.45 4.40
C ILE A 50 19.65 8.84 5.43
N THR A 51 18.54 8.25 4.96
CA THR A 51 17.45 7.75 5.82
C THR A 51 17.88 6.64 6.79
N ASN A 52 19.00 5.96 6.50
CA ASN A 52 19.63 4.92 7.31
C ASN A 52 20.53 5.44 8.45
N PHE A 53 20.77 6.76 8.57
CA PHE A 53 21.75 7.29 9.51
C PHE A 53 21.27 7.16 10.97
N ASP A 54 21.96 6.33 11.76
CA ASP A 54 21.90 6.41 13.22
C ASP A 54 22.81 7.56 13.69
N THR A 55 22.20 8.60 14.25
CA THR A 55 22.90 9.80 14.75
C THR A 55 23.01 9.86 16.27
N LYS A 56 22.60 8.84 17.03
CA LYS A 56 22.48 8.90 18.50
C LYS A 56 23.76 9.28 19.23
N LYS A 57 24.93 9.00 18.63
CA LYS A 57 26.26 9.35 19.16
C LYS A 57 26.83 10.67 18.62
N VAL A 58 26.18 11.29 17.64
CA VAL A 58 26.67 12.51 16.99
C VAL A 58 26.52 13.69 17.94
N THR A 59 27.61 14.43 18.12
CA THR A 59 27.69 15.60 19.01
C THR A 59 27.85 16.92 18.26
N ASN A 60 28.16 16.86 16.96
CA ASN A 60 28.40 18.02 16.10
C ASN A 60 27.78 17.80 14.71
N MET A 61 26.92 18.72 14.27
CA MET A 61 26.26 18.78 12.96
C MET A 61 26.37 20.19 12.33
N ASN A 62 27.33 21.01 12.77
CA ASN A 62 27.49 22.39 12.29
C ASN A 62 27.62 22.45 10.76
N GLY A 63 26.78 23.26 10.11
CA GLY A 63 26.79 23.43 8.65
C GLY A 63 26.57 22.16 7.81
N MET A 64 25.97 21.10 8.36
CA MET A 64 25.90 19.77 7.69
C MET A 64 25.35 19.81 6.25
N PHE A 65 24.38 20.68 5.95
CA PHE A 65 23.77 20.89 4.62
C PHE A 65 23.95 22.33 4.08
N ALA A 66 24.87 23.10 4.66
CA ALA A 66 25.06 24.51 4.29
C ALA A 66 25.52 24.64 2.83
N GLY A 67 24.88 25.47 2.02
CA GLY A 67 25.20 25.61 0.59
C GLY A 67 24.80 24.40 -0.27
N CYS A 68 23.89 23.55 0.20
CA CYS A 68 23.16 22.61 -0.66
C CYS A 68 22.06 23.37 -1.44
N GLU A 69 22.49 24.25 -2.34
CA GLU A 69 21.65 25.30 -2.96
C GLU A 69 20.49 24.77 -3.82
N THR A 70 20.54 23.51 -4.29
CA THR A 70 19.49 22.89 -5.12
C THR A 70 18.75 21.70 -4.47
N LEU A 71 18.94 21.48 -3.16
CA LEU A 71 18.31 20.38 -2.43
C LEU A 71 16.87 20.72 -2.02
N GLU A 72 15.88 20.21 -2.74
CA GLU A 72 14.46 20.57 -2.53
C GLU A 72 13.76 19.77 -1.43
N GLU A 73 14.17 18.53 -1.18
CA GLU A 73 13.55 17.61 -0.21
C GLU A 73 14.61 16.98 0.71
N LEU A 74 14.31 16.89 2.02
CA LEU A 74 15.22 16.30 3.00
C LEU A 74 14.48 15.51 4.09
N ASP A 75 14.88 14.25 4.29
CA ASP A 75 14.34 13.37 5.33
C ASP A 75 15.34 13.20 6.49
N LEU A 76 15.00 13.77 7.65
CA LEU A 76 15.72 13.68 8.92
C LEU A 76 14.90 12.87 9.96
N SER A 77 13.93 12.05 9.56
CA SER A 77 13.04 11.35 10.49
C SER A 77 13.74 10.39 11.44
N ASN A 78 14.88 9.82 11.03
CA ASN A 78 15.69 8.93 11.87
C ASN A 78 16.79 9.65 12.69
N PHE A 79 16.93 10.98 12.56
CA PHE A 79 17.92 11.75 13.32
C PHE A 79 17.50 11.86 14.80
N ASP A 80 18.25 11.21 15.69
CA ASP A 80 18.25 11.53 17.12
C ASP A 80 19.37 12.55 17.38
N THR A 81 18.98 13.79 17.67
CA THR A 81 19.93 14.90 17.87
C THR A 81 20.07 15.30 19.34
N LYS A 82 19.54 14.51 20.28
CA LYS A 82 19.53 14.85 21.73
C LYS A 82 20.94 15.04 22.33
N ASN A 83 21.95 14.42 21.73
CA ASN A 83 23.36 14.54 22.13
C ASN A 83 24.16 15.60 21.33
N VAL A 84 23.51 16.29 20.37
CA VAL A 84 24.15 17.29 19.53
C VAL A 84 24.33 18.60 20.30
N LYS A 85 25.59 18.97 20.51
CA LYS A 85 26.03 20.19 21.22
C LYS A 85 26.05 21.41 20.31
N SER A 86 26.19 21.19 19.00
CA SER A 86 26.33 22.25 18.00
C SER A 86 25.73 21.79 16.66
N MET A 87 24.78 22.58 16.16
CA MET A 87 24.15 22.46 14.84
C MET A 87 23.93 23.86 14.23
N ASP A 88 24.83 24.79 14.56
CA ASP A 88 24.82 26.14 14.05
C ASP A 88 25.10 26.11 12.53
N ASN A 89 24.40 26.97 11.77
CA ASN A 89 24.41 27.09 10.31
C ASN A 89 24.00 25.85 9.50
N MET A 90 23.36 24.85 10.11
CA MET A 90 23.00 23.55 9.50
C MET A 90 22.35 23.63 8.10
N PHE A 91 21.50 24.64 7.87
CA PHE A 91 20.76 24.89 6.62
C PHE A 91 21.09 26.26 5.98
N GLN A 92 22.25 26.85 6.30
CA GLN A 92 22.66 28.14 5.74
C GLN A 92 22.80 28.04 4.22
N SER A 93 22.11 28.90 3.46
CA SER A 93 22.12 28.87 1.98
C SER A 93 21.60 27.55 1.39
N SER A 94 20.67 26.88 2.07
CA SER A 94 19.92 25.71 1.58
C SER A 94 18.58 26.13 0.96
N ASP A 95 18.58 27.23 0.19
CA ASP A 95 17.38 28.01 -0.10
C ASP A 95 16.36 27.32 -1.01
N ALA A 96 16.75 26.26 -1.74
CA ALA A 96 15.80 25.45 -2.51
C ALA A 96 14.90 24.53 -1.66
N LEU A 97 15.17 24.35 -0.36
CA LEU A 97 14.46 23.39 0.49
C LEU A 97 12.95 23.72 0.62
N LYS A 98 12.12 22.88 0.02
CA LYS A 98 10.64 22.96 -0.03
C LYS A 98 9.96 21.90 0.84
N SER A 99 10.60 20.76 1.07
CA SER A 99 10.07 19.68 1.91
C SER A 99 11.10 19.29 2.97
N LEU A 100 10.67 19.26 4.23
CA LEU A 100 11.50 18.86 5.37
C LEU A 100 10.71 17.90 6.26
N LYS A 101 11.17 16.65 6.29
CA LYS A 101 10.59 15.61 7.14
C LYS A 101 11.44 15.46 8.40
N LEU A 102 10.82 15.71 9.54
CA LEU A 102 11.43 15.62 10.86
C LEU A 102 10.82 14.44 11.64
N GLY A 103 11.58 13.84 12.55
CA GLY A 103 11.09 12.77 13.44
C GLY A 103 11.23 13.17 14.91
N GLU A 104 10.44 12.55 15.80
CA GLU A 104 10.30 12.91 17.23
C GLU A 104 11.60 13.30 17.96
N LYS A 105 12.70 12.63 17.61
CA LYS A 105 14.02 12.72 18.26
C LYS A 105 14.92 13.84 17.72
N PHE A 106 14.51 14.51 16.64
CA PHE A 106 15.15 15.73 16.14
C PHE A 106 14.82 16.89 17.09
N VAL A 107 15.67 17.10 18.09
CA VAL A 107 15.58 18.18 19.08
C VAL A 107 16.64 19.23 18.79
N VAL A 108 16.22 20.46 18.56
CA VAL A 108 17.10 21.61 18.46
C VAL A 108 17.46 22.07 19.89
N PRO A 109 18.73 22.36 20.21
CA PRO A 109 19.10 22.89 21.52
C PRO A 109 18.38 24.21 21.83
N LYS A 110 18.01 24.42 23.09
CA LYS A 110 17.19 25.56 23.52
C LYS A 110 17.78 26.90 23.06
N ASN A 111 16.95 27.73 22.42
CA ASN A 111 17.30 29.04 21.87
C ASN A 111 18.32 29.00 20.70
N LYS A 112 18.52 27.85 20.02
CA LYS A 112 19.40 27.71 18.84
C LYS A 112 18.67 27.66 17.51
N GLU A 113 17.36 27.81 17.47
CA GLU A 113 16.54 27.65 16.26
C GLU A 113 16.94 28.65 15.17
N HIS A 114 17.18 29.91 15.55
CA HIS A 114 17.72 30.96 14.66
C HIS A 114 19.20 30.74 14.23
N ASN A 115 19.92 29.84 14.91
CA ASN A 115 21.28 29.49 14.53
C ASN A 115 21.33 28.45 13.41
N LEU A 116 20.32 27.60 13.22
CA LEU A 116 20.32 26.59 12.15
C LEU A 116 20.26 27.20 10.75
N LYS A 117 19.86 28.48 10.62
CA LYS A 117 19.74 29.22 9.35
C LYS A 117 18.76 28.64 8.32
N LEU A 118 17.77 27.86 8.76
CA LEU A 118 16.63 27.50 7.93
C LEU A 118 15.94 28.79 7.42
N VAL A 119 15.77 28.91 6.10
CA VAL A 119 15.20 30.09 5.45
C VAL A 119 13.79 30.33 5.98
N ASN A 120 13.52 31.56 6.45
CA ASN A 120 12.24 31.87 7.08
C ASN A 120 11.08 31.87 6.07
N ARG A 121 10.36 30.75 6.05
CA ARG A 121 9.14 30.48 5.29
C ARG A 121 8.01 30.08 6.22
N THR A 122 6.78 30.18 5.71
CA THR A 122 5.62 29.51 6.29
C THR A 122 5.60 28.05 5.84
N TRP A 123 5.49 27.13 6.78
CA TRP A 123 5.40 25.70 6.56
C TRP A 123 4.01 25.20 6.95
N VAL A 124 3.51 24.21 6.22
CA VAL A 124 2.29 23.46 6.57
C VAL A 124 2.61 21.97 6.63
N ASP A 125 1.85 21.23 7.44
CA ASP A 125 1.96 19.79 7.48
C ASP A 125 1.42 19.17 6.16
N VAL A 126 1.91 18.00 5.76
CA VAL A 126 1.33 17.29 4.61
C VAL A 126 -0.09 16.79 4.90
N GLY A 127 -0.42 16.57 6.17
CA GLY A 127 -1.70 16.08 6.67
C GLY A 127 -2.12 14.78 6.01
N THR A 128 -3.32 14.74 5.44
CA THR A 128 -3.85 13.57 4.70
C THR A 128 -3.48 13.54 3.21
N GLY A 129 -2.66 14.50 2.76
CA GLY A 129 -2.25 14.65 1.36
C GLY A 129 -0.89 14.03 1.04
N THR A 130 -0.21 14.60 0.05
CA THR A 130 1.18 14.25 -0.32
C THR A 130 2.06 15.50 -0.33
N ILE A 131 3.39 15.34 -0.41
CA ILE A 131 4.33 16.48 -0.56
C ILE A 131 3.97 17.37 -1.76
N LYS A 132 3.45 16.77 -2.85
CA LYS A 132 3.02 17.48 -4.06
C LYS A 132 1.57 17.96 -4.03
N ASN A 133 0.75 17.48 -3.10
CA ASN A 133 -0.63 17.93 -2.92
C ASN A 133 -1.01 17.86 -1.43
N PRO A 134 -0.52 18.81 -0.60
CA PRO A 134 -0.70 18.77 0.84
C PRO A 134 -2.15 19.06 1.23
N LYS A 135 -2.62 18.38 2.29
CA LYS A 135 -3.94 18.60 2.90
C LYS A 135 -3.77 18.89 4.39
N PRO A 136 -3.24 20.08 4.72
CA PRO A 136 -2.74 20.37 6.05
C PRO A 136 -3.84 20.43 7.10
N THR A 137 -3.53 19.96 8.30
CA THR A 137 -4.36 20.15 9.50
C THR A 137 -4.52 21.63 9.86
N ASN A 138 -3.48 22.45 9.62
CA ASN A 138 -3.55 23.91 9.73
C ASN A 138 -3.16 24.62 8.42
N LYS A 139 -4.15 25.24 7.77
CA LYS A 139 -3.98 25.99 6.50
C LYS A 139 -3.28 27.34 6.66
N GLU A 140 -3.18 27.89 7.87
CA GLU A 140 -2.40 29.09 8.14
C GLU A 140 -0.90 28.79 8.03
N GLY A 141 -0.47 27.68 8.62
CA GLY A 141 0.92 27.24 8.72
C GLY A 141 1.68 27.90 9.87
N ILE A 142 2.95 27.53 10.02
CA ILE A 142 3.85 27.99 11.09
C ILE A 142 5.15 28.56 10.50
N SER A 143 5.84 29.45 11.22
CA SER A 143 7.16 29.93 10.78
C SER A 143 8.22 28.83 10.87
N SER A 144 9.35 29.05 10.19
CA SER A 144 10.49 28.11 10.23
C SER A 144 11.13 27.99 11.62
N VAL A 145 10.95 29.00 12.48
CA VAL A 145 11.42 29.00 13.87
C VAL A 145 10.47 28.18 14.76
N GLU A 146 9.17 28.20 14.48
CA GLU A 146 8.17 27.39 15.18
C GLU A 146 8.24 25.93 14.75
N LEU A 147 8.49 25.64 13.47
CA LEU A 147 8.78 24.30 12.96
C LEU A 147 9.95 23.64 13.73
N LEU A 148 11.04 24.38 13.93
CA LEU A 148 12.21 23.90 14.69
C LEU A 148 11.95 23.76 16.20
N LYS A 149 10.84 24.30 16.72
CA LYS A 149 10.36 24.12 18.11
C LYS A 149 9.25 23.08 18.22
N HIS A 150 8.65 22.63 17.11
CA HIS A 150 7.47 21.79 17.12
C HIS A 150 7.81 20.44 17.77
N HIS A 151 6.95 19.98 18.67
CA HIS A 151 7.16 18.70 19.38
C HIS A 151 6.68 17.53 18.53
N ASP A 152 5.52 17.67 17.89
CA ASP A 152 5.03 16.74 16.89
C ASP A 152 5.79 16.97 15.57
N LYS A 153 6.78 16.12 15.32
CA LYS A 153 7.59 16.19 14.10
C LYS A 153 7.05 15.20 13.09
N GLY A 154 6.99 15.62 11.83
CA GLY A 154 6.41 14.87 10.74
C GLY A 154 6.84 15.43 9.38
N ASN A 155 5.99 15.26 8.37
CA ASN A 155 6.25 15.72 7.01
C ASN A 155 5.76 17.16 6.85
N TRP A 156 6.68 18.10 6.60
CA TRP A 156 6.36 19.52 6.39
C TRP A 156 6.74 19.97 4.99
N VAL A 157 5.92 20.82 4.39
CA VAL A 157 6.20 21.49 3.13
C VAL A 157 6.08 23.00 3.27
N VAL A 158 6.84 23.75 2.47
CA VAL A 158 6.66 25.19 2.31
C VAL A 158 5.26 25.42 1.77
N LYS A 159 4.49 26.26 2.47
CA LYS A 159 3.11 26.58 2.12
C LYS A 159 3.03 27.18 0.71
N PRO A 160 2.26 26.58 -0.22
CA PRO A 160 2.04 27.20 -1.53
C PRO A 160 1.34 28.56 -1.40
N GLU A 161 1.74 29.54 -2.21
CA GLU A 161 1.35 30.95 -2.05
C GLU A 161 -0.16 31.20 -2.24
N LYS A 162 -0.85 30.37 -3.02
CA LYS A 162 -2.23 30.60 -3.47
C LYS A 162 -3.09 29.36 -3.26
N ALA A 163 -4.23 29.53 -2.62
CA ALA A 163 -5.27 28.50 -2.55
C ALA A 163 -5.86 28.24 -3.95
N TYR A 164 -6.28 27.00 -4.20
CA TYR A 164 -7.02 26.65 -5.41
C TYR A 164 -8.50 27.01 -5.24
N GLN A 165 -9.09 27.64 -6.27
CA GLN A 165 -10.49 28.09 -6.29
C GLN A 165 -11.19 27.79 -7.63
N GLY A 166 -10.54 27.05 -8.53
CA GLY A 166 -11.19 26.57 -9.76
C GLY A 166 -12.20 25.45 -9.47
N ASP A 167 -12.89 24.98 -10.50
CA ASP A 167 -13.73 23.79 -10.36
C ASP A 167 -12.88 22.52 -10.18
N PHE A 168 -13.55 21.41 -9.84
CA PHE A 168 -12.93 20.11 -9.64
C PHE A 168 -13.20 19.15 -10.80
N LYS A 169 -13.23 19.68 -12.04
CA LYS A 169 -13.37 18.89 -13.26
C LYS A 169 -12.08 18.91 -14.07
N LEU A 170 -11.76 17.78 -14.68
CA LEU A 170 -10.65 17.60 -15.61
C LEU A 170 -11.19 17.15 -16.96
N ILE A 171 -10.85 17.87 -18.03
CA ILE A 171 -11.10 17.43 -19.41
C ILE A 171 -9.84 16.72 -19.89
N ILE A 172 -9.95 15.45 -20.30
CA ILE A 172 -8.77 14.67 -20.69
C ILE A 172 -8.54 14.71 -22.22
N ALA A 173 -7.30 15.06 -22.60
CA ALA A 173 -6.88 15.03 -23.99
C ALA A 173 -6.92 13.57 -24.48
N ASN A 174 -7.70 13.29 -25.53
CA ASN A 174 -7.89 11.92 -26.00
C ASN A 174 -7.95 11.80 -27.54
N ASN A 175 -8.19 10.59 -28.06
CA ASN A 175 -8.26 10.29 -29.49
C ASN A 175 -9.69 9.97 -30.00
N LEU A 176 -10.70 9.97 -29.12
CA LEU A 176 -12.09 9.87 -29.52
C LEU A 176 -12.59 11.28 -29.86
N ASN A 177 -13.52 11.38 -30.82
CA ASN A 177 -14.11 12.67 -31.21
C ASN A 177 -15.19 13.15 -30.21
N LYS A 178 -14.86 13.13 -28.92
CA LYS A 178 -15.67 13.61 -27.80
C LYS A 178 -14.79 14.05 -26.64
N ASP A 179 -15.26 15.04 -25.89
CA ASP A 179 -14.68 15.35 -24.59
C ASP A 179 -14.99 14.23 -23.59
N ILE A 180 -14.03 13.95 -22.71
CA ILE A 180 -14.19 13.08 -21.56
C ILE A 180 -13.89 13.96 -20.34
N VAL A 181 -14.91 14.18 -19.51
CA VAL A 181 -14.84 15.03 -18.33
C VAL A 181 -14.89 14.16 -17.08
N MET A 182 -13.94 14.37 -16.17
CA MET A 182 -13.84 13.64 -14.91
C MET A 182 -14.05 14.60 -13.74
N ASP A 183 -14.84 14.20 -12.75
CA ASP A 183 -14.88 14.87 -11.44
C ASP A 183 -13.75 14.34 -10.54
N VAL A 184 -13.05 15.24 -9.84
CA VAL A 184 -11.96 14.87 -8.95
C VAL A 184 -12.49 14.42 -7.57
N PRO A 185 -12.14 13.20 -7.11
CA PRO A 185 -12.51 12.69 -5.78
C PRO A 185 -12.05 13.61 -4.64
N GLU A 186 -12.90 13.77 -3.63
CA GLU A 186 -12.74 14.79 -2.59
C GLU A 186 -11.45 14.63 -1.78
N ASP A 187 -11.00 13.39 -1.58
CA ASP A 187 -9.78 13.06 -0.86
C ASP A 187 -8.51 13.41 -1.64
N ILE A 188 -8.54 13.53 -2.97
CA ILE A 188 -7.41 14.01 -3.78
C ILE A 188 -7.56 15.43 -4.36
N ARG A 189 -8.73 16.07 -4.25
CA ARG A 189 -8.93 17.48 -4.67
C ARG A 189 -7.83 18.42 -4.13
N PRO A 190 -7.25 19.29 -4.96
CA PRO A 190 -6.17 20.17 -4.54
C PRO A 190 -6.66 21.33 -3.68
N GLU A 191 -5.89 21.70 -2.66
CA GLU A 191 -6.15 22.89 -1.85
C GLU A 191 -5.41 24.13 -2.35
N TYR A 192 -4.39 23.95 -3.19
CA TYR A 192 -3.43 24.97 -3.59
C TYR A 192 -3.13 24.95 -5.10
N ILE A 193 -2.79 26.10 -5.66
CA ILE A 193 -2.22 26.19 -7.01
C ILE A 193 -0.79 25.65 -6.97
N GLY A 194 -0.42 24.86 -7.98
CA GLY A 194 0.81 24.07 -8.03
C GLY A 194 0.67 22.66 -7.45
N SER A 195 -0.42 22.34 -6.73
CA SER A 195 -0.70 20.97 -6.29
C SER A 195 -0.74 20.02 -7.48
N SER A 196 -0.03 18.90 -7.38
CA SER A 196 0.05 17.85 -8.41
C SER A 196 -0.30 16.48 -7.82
N PHE A 197 -1.18 15.75 -8.49
CA PHE A 197 -1.72 14.46 -8.02
C PHE A 197 -2.03 13.52 -9.19
N GLU A 198 -2.28 12.24 -8.89
CA GLU A 198 -2.57 11.20 -9.87
C GLU A 198 -4.06 10.84 -9.88
N MET A 199 -4.61 10.56 -11.07
CA MET A 199 -5.97 10.05 -11.27
C MET A 199 -5.95 8.81 -12.15
N MET A 200 -6.83 7.84 -11.90
CA MET A 200 -6.97 6.67 -12.79
C MET A 200 -7.62 7.08 -14.12
N VAL A 201 -7.07 6.61 -15.24
CA VAL A 201 -7.64 6.82 -16.58
C VAL A 201 -9.03 6.18 -16.65
N PRO A 202 -10.08 6.93 -17.06
CA PRO A 202 -11.43 6.40 -17.08
C PRO A 202 -11.56 5.33 -18.16
N GLN A 203 -12.09 4.17 -17.79
CA GLN A 203 -12.31 3.06 -18.73
C GLN A 203 -13.56 3.35 -19.55
N ILE A 204 -13.56 2.93 -20.83
CA ILE A 204 -14.68 3.14 -21.75
C ILE A 204 -15.06 1.79 -22.33
N ILE A 205 -16.34 1.41 -22.20
CA ILE A 205 -16.85 0.12 -22.67
C ILE A 205 -16.54 -0.06 -24.16
N GLY A 206 -15.90 -1.19 -24.50
CA GLY A 206 -15.46 -1.49 -25.86
C GLY A 206 -14.13 -0.85 -26.28
N TYR A 207 -13.36 -0.24 -25.37
CA TYR A 207 -12.04 0.32 -25.65
C TYR A 207 -11.00 -0.02 -24.58
N ASN A 208 -9.78 -0.34 -25.01
CA ASN A 208 -8.59 -0.39 -24.16
C ASN A 208 -7.90 0.98 -24.17
N ALA A 209 -7.59 1.54 -23.01
CA ALA A 209 -6.72 2.71 -22.90
C ALA A 209 -5.24 2.31 -22.91
N ASP A 210 -4.40 3.11 -23.56
CA ASP A 210 -2.94 2.96 -23.54
C ASP A 210 -2.31 3.30 -22.18
N LYS A 211 -2.94 4.23 -21.44
CA LYS A 211 -2.54 4.68 -20.10
C LYS A 211 -3.48 4.18 -19.01
N LYS A 212 -2.95 4.12 -17.78
CA LYS A 212 -3.70 3.80 -16.56
C LYS A 212 -3.83 4.96 -15.58
N ILE A 213 -2.90 5.91 -15.62
CA ILE A 213 -2.81 7.04 -14.71
C ILE A 213 -2.68 8.33 -15.54
N LEU A 214 -3.28 9.40 -15.04
CA LEU A 214 -3.16 10.78 -15.48
C LEU A 214 -2.43 11.56 -14.39
N HIS A 215 -1.41 12.33 -14.77
CA HIS A 215 -0.78 13.29 -13.86
C HIS A 215 -1.48 14.64 -13.99
N VAL A 216 -2.05 15.14 -12.90
CA VAL A 216 -2.95 16.30 -12.87
C VAL A 216 -2.33 17.41 -12.05
N THR A 217 -2.33 18.63 -12.58
CA THR A 217 -1.77 19.83 -11.92
C THR A 217 -2.85 20.89 -11.76
N ALA A 218 -2.93 21.46 -10.56
CA ALA A 218 -3.81 22.58 -10.23
C ALA A 218 -3.18 23.91 -10.66
N THR A 219 -3.83 24.66 -11.55
CA THR A 219 -3.36 25.96 -12.05
C THR A 219 -4.29 27.11 -11.66
N ASP A 220 -3.90 28.33 -11.99
CA ASP A 220 -4.76 29.52 -11.91
C ASP A 220 -5.94 29.51 -12.90
N LYS A 221 -5.93 28.59 -13.88
CA LYS A 221 -6.95 28.43 -14.93
C LYS A 221 -7.83 27.18 -14.75
N GLY A 222 -7.65 26.43 -13.67
CA GLY A 222 -8.31 25.14 -13.44
C GLY A 222 -7.33 23.97 -13.38
N LEU A 223 -7.84 22.75 -13.53
CA LEU A 223 -7.04 21.53 -13.56
C LEU A 223 -6.56 21.23 -14.99
N ILE A 224 -5.28 20.87 -15.12
CA ILE A 224 -4.69 20.44 -16.40
C ILE A 224 -4.01 19.07 -16.26
N SER A 225 -3.84 18.38 -17.39
CA SER A 225 -2.98 17.21 -17.50
C SER A 225 -2.31 17.20 -18.87
N ASP A 226 -0.99 16.98 -18.91
CA ASP A 226 -0.24 16.80 -20.16
C ASP A 226 -0.43 15.37 -20.73
N ASP A 227 -1.11 14.48 -20.00
CA ASP A 227 -1.37 13.11 -20.44
C ASP A 227 -2.49 13.05 -21.48
N LYS A 228 -2.11 12.98 -22.75
CA LYS A 228 -3.00 12.44 -23.79
C LYS A 228 -3.19 10.93 -23.58
N VAL A 229 -4.44 10.46 -23.64
CA VAL A 229 -4.84 9.03 -23.63
C VAL A 229 -5.28 8.59 -25.03
N ASN A 230 -4.88 7.40 -25.47
CA ASN A 230 -5.36 6.80 -26.69
C ASN A 230 -6.19 5.54 -26.37
N TYR A 231 -7.47 5.60 -26.73
CA TYR A 231 -8.43 4.51 -26.65
C TYR A 231 -8.43 3.73 -27.96
N THR A 232 -8.06 2.45 -27.90
CA THR A 232 -8.10 1.51 -29.02
C THR A 232 -9.35 0.65 -28.87
N LYS A 233 -10.19 0.58 -29.89
CA LYS A 233 -11.42 -0.22 -29.86
C LYS A 233 -11.08 -1.71 -29.69
N ILE A 234 -11.81 -2.40 -28.82
CA ILE A 234 -11.73 -3.85 -28.65
C ILE A 234 -12.54 -4.48 -29.79
N GLU A 235 -11.87 -5.22 -30.66
CA GLU A 235 -12.54 -6.04 -31.67
C GLU A 235 -12.99 -7.36 -31.04
N SER A 236 -14.26 -7.70 -31.22
CA SER A 236 -14.86 -8.92 -30.67
C SER A 236 -14.68 -10.08 -31.63
N GLU A 237 -13.78 -11.01 -31.32
CA GLU A 237 -13.69 -12.31 -32.00
C GLU A 237 -14.91 -13.19 -31.66
N VAL A 238 -16.03 -12.93 -32.32
CA VAL A 238 -17.19 -13.83 -32.39
C VAL A 238 -17.68 -13.87 -33.83
N ASP A 239 -17.37 -14.96 -34.55
CA ASP A 239 -17.92 -15.21 -35.89
C ASP A 239 -19.42 -15.53 -35.78
N PRO A 240 -20.33 -14.76 -36.42
CA PRO A 240 -21.77 -15.02 -36.36
C PRO A 240 -22.25 -16.26 -37.14
N ARG A 241 -21.37 -17.11 -37.70
CA ARG A 241 -21.74 -18.08 -38.76
C ARG A 241 -21.67 -19.58 -38.44
N THR A 242 -21.38 -19.99 -37.21
CA THR A 242 -21.29 -21.44 -36.85
C THR A 242 -22.29 -21.90 -35.80
N VAL A 243 -23.59 -21.67 -36.04
CA VAL A 243 -24.68 -22.45 -35.42
C VAL A 243 -25.65 -22.90 -36.51
N THR A 244 -25.43 -24.10 -37.05
CA THR A 244 -26.36 -24.76 -37.98
C THR A 244 -27.51 -25.40 -37.20
N PHE A 245 -28.74 -24.97 -37.47
CA PHE A 245 -29.94 -25.59 -36.92
C PHE A 245 -30.26 -26.90 -37.65
N ASP A 246 -29.90 -28.04 -37.06
CA ASP A 246 -30.37 -29.34 -37.55
C ASP A 246 -31.89 -29.49 -37.32
N LYS A 247 -32.58 -30.00 -38.34
CA LYS A 247 -34.01 -30.32 -38.29
C LYS A 247 -34.25 -31.75 -37.82
N PRO A 248 -35.43 -32.06 -37.23
CA PRO A 248 -35.67 -33.32 -36.54
C PRO A 248 -35.78 -34.52 -37.48
N VAL A 249 -35.42 -35.69 -36.96
CA VAL A 249 -35.63 -37.01 -37.59
C VAL A 249 -36.73 -37.74 -36.81
N GLU A 250 -37.70 -38.31 -37.52
CA GLU A 250 -38.81 -39.06 -36.91
C GLU A 250 -38.41 -40.46 -36.43
N ALA A 251 -39.26 -41.06 -35.58
CA ALA A 251 -38.89 -42.21 -34.75
C ALA A 251 -39.42 -43.56 -35.25
N VAL A 252 -38.66 -44.63 -34.97
CA VAL A 252 -39.14 -46.02 -34.96
C VAL A 252 -38.60 -46.74 -33.70
N LYS A 253 -39.39 -47.66 -33.14
CA LYS A 253 -39.12 -48.55 -32.00
C LYS A 253 -39.67 -49.95 -32.34
N PRO A 254 -39.47 -51.01 -31.51
CA PRO A 254 -38.23 -51.50 -30.89
C PRO A 254 -38.07 -53.05 -31.05
N ALA A 255 -36.95 -53.64 -30.62
CA ALA A 255 -36.87 -55.08 -30.31
C ALA A 255 -35.70 -55.44 -29.37
N GLU A 256 -35.93 -56.38 -28.45
CA GLU A 256 -34.97 -57.14 -27.64
C GLU A 256 -35.30 -58.66 -27.79
N PRO A 257 -34.59 -59.63 -27.17
CA PRO A 257 -33.20 -59.68 -26.66
C PRO A 257 -32.42 -60.87 -27.29
N VAL A 258 -31.25 -61.25 -26.75
CA VAL A 258 -30.83 -62.64 -26.37
C VAL A 258 -29.29 -62.76 -26.20
N THR A 259 -28.87 -63.57 -25.22
CA THR A 259 -27.49 -64.07 -24.98
C THR A 259 -27.59 -65.56 -24.53
N PRO A 260 -26.52 -66.35 -24.23
CA PRO A 260 -25.06 -66.11 -24.25
C PRO A 260 -24.22 -67.29 -24.86
N LYS A 261 -22.91 -67.36 -24.52
CA LYS A 261 -21.94 -68.51 -24.57
C LYS A 261 -21.03 -68.66 -25.81
N VAL A 262 -19.74 -69.05 -25.69
CA VAL A 262 -18.75 -68.99 -24.58
C VAL A 262 -17.30 -69.20 -25.13
N GLN A 263 -16.25 -68.80 -24.38
CA GLN A 263 -14.82 -68.97 -24.71
C GLN A 263 -14.22 -70.33 -24.27
N PRO A 264 -13.02 -70.71 -24.78
CA PRO A 264 -11.78 -70.69 -23.95
C PRO A 264 -10.56 -70.18 -24.76
N THR A 265 -9.35 -69.85 -24.27
CA THR A 265 -8.66 -69.65 -22.96
C THR A 265 -7.46 -68.69 -23.24
N SER A 266 -6.52 -68.25 -22.39
CA SER A 266 -6.02 -68.49 -21.01
C SER A 266 -5.35 -67.17 -20.53
N SER A 267 -5.28 -66.72 -19.27
CA SER A 267 -4.87 -67.31 -17.96
C SER A 267 -3.34 -67.47 -17.83
N VAL A 268 -2.66 -67.14 -16.69
CA VAL A 268 -3.02 -67.13 -15.25
C VAL A 268 -2.30 -66.00 -14.44
N GLN A 269 -2.83 -65.61 -13.26
CA GLN A 269 -2.16 -64.84 -12.17
C GLN A 269 -2.09 -65.66 -10.86
N LEU A 270 -1.16 -65.37 -9.92
CA LEU A 270 -1.19 -65.68 -8.45
C LEU A 270 -0.07 -64.90 -7.71
N ALA A 271 -0.05 -64.63 -6.39
CA ALA A 271 -1.09 -64.48 -5.34
C ALA A 271 -0.47 -64.00 -3.98
N GLU A 272 -1.28 -63.82 -2.92
CA GLU A 272 -0.95 -63.20 -1.62
C GLU A 272 -0.39 -64.13 -0.51
N LYS A 273 0.20 -63.52 0.55
CA LYS A 273 -0.08 -63.71 2.02
C LYS A 273 0.89 -62.82 2.86
N VAL A 274 0.76 -62.42 4.14
CA VAL A 274 -0.31 -62.16 5.15
C VAL A 274 0.35 -62.28 6.56
N ALA A 275 0.49 -61.15 7.28
CA ALA A 275 0.61 -60.99 8.76
C ALA A 275 1.76 -61.71 9.54
N PRO A 276 1.97 -61.48 10.88
CA PRO A 276 1.35 -60.53 11.82
C PRO A 276 2.34 -59.68 12.70
N LYS A 277 1.78 -59.02 13.73
CA LYS A 277 2.37 -58.14 14.77
C LYS A 277 3.09 -58.92 15.91
N PRO A 278 3.85 -58.24 16.80
CA PRO A 278 3.55 -58.33 18.24
C PRO A 278 3.67 -57.01 19.04
N GLU A 279 3.31 -57.04 20.33
CA GLU A 279 3.19 -55.90 21.26
C GLU A 279 3.77 -56.18 22.66
N LYS A 280 4.04 -55.13 23.46
CA LYS A 280 3.95 -55.06 24.96
C LYS A 280 4.10 -53.58 25.40
N LYS A 281 3.17 -53.01 26.19
CA LYS A 281 3.09 -52.94 27.68
C LYS A 281 4.29 -52.21 28.32
N VAL A 282 4.21 -51.08 29.06
CA VAL A 282 3.22 -50.39 29.95
C VAL A 282 3.35 -50.71 31.45
N GLU A 283 3.87 -49.74 32.22
CA GLU A 283 3.61 -49.34 33.64
C GLU A 283 4.34 -47.96 33.81
N VAL A 284 3.81 -46.84 34.36
CA VAL A 284 3.08 -46.46 35.60
C VAL A 284 4.00 -45.95 36.72
N GLN A 285 3.57 -44.89 37.41
CA GLN A 285 4.34 -44.05 38.37
C GLN A 285 4.28 -44.59 39.82
N PRO A 286 5.03 -43.99 40.80
CA PRO A 286 4.49 -42.86 41.56
C PRO A 286 5.54 -41.79 41.97
N ALA A 287 5.14 -40.82 42.81
CA ALA A 287 6.01 -39.78 43.38
C ALA A 287 5.69 -39.52 44.86
N GLU A 288 6.67 -39.11 45.67
CA GLU A 288 6.40 -38.39 46.94
C GLU A 288 7.58 -37.51 47.44
N LYS A 289 7.44 -36.92 48.64
CA LYS A 289 8.24 -35.80 49.19
C LYS A 289 9.15 -36.23 50.34
N THR A 290 10.21 -35.47 50.64
CA THR A 290 10.48 -34.90 52.00
C THR A 290 11.68 -33.91 52.00
N GLU A 291 11.90 -33.25 53.15
CA GLU A 291 12.85 -32.14 53.39
C GLU A 291 14.25 -32.65 53.81
N THR A 292 15.36 -31.87 53.82
CA THR A 292 15.70 -30.92 54.91
C THR A 292 17.00 -30.13 54.61
N LYS A 293 17.05 -28.84 55.02
CA LYS A 293 18.14 -27.96 55.57
C LYS A 293 19.58 -28.56 55.70
N VAL A 294 20.73 -27.84 55.62
CA VAL A 294 21.19 -26.58 56.31
C VAL A 294 22.43 -25.93 55.62
N GLU A 295 22.58 -24.58 55.66
CA GLU A 295 23.80 -23.70 55.46
C GLU A 295 24.61 -23.75 54.13
N THR A 296 25.34 -22.69 53.65
CA THR A 296 25.67 -21.33 54.16
C THR A 296 25.77 -20.27 53.01
N LYS A 297 25.80 -18.95 53.33
CA LYS A 297 26.20 -17.82 52.45
C LYS A 297 27.76 -17.66 52.39
N PRO A 298 28.41 -16.77 51.57
CA PRO A 298 27.92 -15.67 50.70
C PRO A 298 28.02 -16.00 49.18
N GLU A 299 27.30 -15.40 48.23
CA GLU A 299 27.02 -13.97 47.92
C GLU A 299 28.18 -13.20 47.25
N GLU A 300 28.33 -13.40 45.94
CA GLU A 300 28.90 -12.43 45.01
C GLU A 300 27.98 -12.31 43.78
N LYS A 301 27.90 -11.13 43.14
CA LYS A 301 26.86 -10.82 42.14
C LYS A 301 27.38 -10.90 40.71
N GLU A 302 27.23 -12.05 40.08
CA GLU A 302 27.36 -12.15 38.62
C GLU A 302 26.14 -11.62 37.86
N LYS A 303 26.38 -11.32 36.59
CA LYS A 303 25.56 -10.53 35.68
C LYS A 303 24.52 -11.44 34.99
N PRO A 304 23.21 -11.13 35.00
CA PRO A 304 22.22 -11.96 34.33
C PRO A 304 22.49 -12.07 32.83
N ALA A 305 22.66 -13.30 32.33
CA ALA A 305 22.67 -13.57 30.90
C ALA A 305 21.26 -13.38 30.32
N GLU A 306 21.15 -12.63 29.25
CA GLU A 306 19.88 -12.43 28.53
C GLU A 306 19.47 -13.74 27.86
N LYS A 307 18.22 -14.19 28.10
CA LYS A 307 17.70 -15.40 27.47
C LYS A 307 17.51 -15.15 25.98
N ALA A 308 18.20 -15.91 25.14
CA ALA A 308 17.89 -15.97 23.72
C ALA A 308 16.45 -16.49 23.53
N GLU A 309 15.55 -15.66 23.02
CA GLU A 309 14.26 -16.12 22.52
C GLU A 309 14.47 -17.01 21.29
N PRO A 310 13.66 -18.07 21.10
CA PRO A 310 13.77 -18.93 19.93
C PRO A 310 13.29 -18.16 18.68
N THR A 311 14.23 -17.71 17.86
CA THR A 311 13.93 -17.05 16.58
C THR A 311 13.17 -18.01 15.66
N LYS A 312 11.85 -17.80 15.54
CA LYS A 312 11.04 -18.46 14.49
C LYS A 312 11.68 -18.19 13.13
N PRO A 313 11.77 -19.18 12.24
CA PRO A 313 12.32 -18.96 10.90
C PRO A 313 11.41 -17.99 10.14
N THR A 314 11.96 -16.83 9.76
CA THR A 314 11.25 -15.85 8.93
C THR A 314 11.00 -16.44 7.55
N VAL A 315 9.76 -16.88 7.30
CA VAL A 315 9.34 -17.40 5.99
C VAL A 315 9.30 -16.23 5.02
N ALA A 316 10.36 -16.09 4.20
CA ALA A 316 10.44 -15.07 3.16
C ALA A 316 9.22 -15.15 2.24
N GLY A 317 8.42 -14.09 2.20
CA GLY A 317 7.15 -14.07 1.48
C GLY A 317 7.34 -14.10 -0.04
N LYS A 318 6.47 -14.85 -0.74
CA LYS A 318 6.52 -14.97 -2.20
C LYS A 318 5.67 -13.89 -2.85
N VAL A 319 6.31 -12.93 -3.52
CA VAL A 319 5.64 -11.92 -4.35
C VAL A 319 5.27 -12.53 -5.71
N SER A 320 4.11 -12.15 -6.25
CA SER A 320 3.67 -12.49 -7.61
C SER A 320 2.78 -11.39 -8.20
N LYS A 321 2.67 -11.32 -9.53
CA LYS A 321 1.83 -10.34 -10.24
C LYS A 321 0.34 -10.59 -9.95
N PHE A 322 -0.39 -9.52 -9.64
CA PHE A 322 -1.83 -9.53 -9.36
C PHE A 322 -2.37 -8.18 -9.84
N MET A 323 -3.36 -8.13 -10.72
CA MET A 323 -3.70 -6.89 -11.46
C MET A 323 -5.18 -6.53 -11.29
N HIS A 324 -5.61 -6.23 -10.07
CA HIS A 324 -7.02 -5.97 -9.76
C HIS A 324 -7.18 -4.71 -8.90
N TYR A 325 -8.33 -4.05 -9.01
CA TYR A 325 -8.76 -3.11 -7.96
C TYR A 325 -9.27 -3.89 -6.75
N VAL A 326 -9.01 -3.33 -5.57
CA VAL A 326 -9.47 -3.87 -4.28
C VAL A 326 -10.02 -2.73 -3.42
N THR A 327 -10.96 -3.04 -2.54
CA THR A 327 -11.62 -2.09 -1.63
C THR A 327 -11.63 -2.65 -0.21
N VAL A 328 -11.26 -1.85 0.79
CA VAL A 328 -11.44 -2.20 2.23
C VAL A 328 -12.90 -2.47 2.50
N HIS A 329 -13.23 -3.62 3.09
CA HIS A 329 -14.63 -3.97 3.37
C HIS A 329 -15.33 -2.85 4.20
N PRO A 330 -16.62 -2.57 3.96
CA PRO A 330 -17.32 -1.47 4.64
C PRO A 330 -17.68 -1.76 6.10
N ASP A 331 -17.45 -2.99 6.57
CA ASP A 331 -17.78 -3.47 7.92
C ASP A 331 -16.62 -3.31 8.93
N ILE A 332 -15.39 -3.12 8.45
CA ILE A 332 -14.20 -2.85 9.27
C ILE A 332 -13.79 -1.38 9.15
N GLN A 333 -13.63 -0.70 10.29
CA GLN A 333 -13.37 0.74 10.34
C GLN A 333 -12.07 1.14 9.63
N SER A 334 -11.03 0.30 9.76
CA SER A 334 -9.79 0.38 9.00
C SER A 334 -9.17 -1.01 8.81
N ALA A 335 -8.40 -1.17 7.73
CA ALA A 335 -7.54 -2.31 7.46
C ALA A 335 -6.09 -1.98 7.83
N GLN A 336 -5.41 -2.92 8.50
CA GLN A 336 -4.02 -2.76 8.92
C GLN A 336 -3.05 -3.10 7.78
N THR A 337 -2.07 -2.23 7.54
CA THR A 337 -0.98 -2.51 6.59
C THR A 337 0.18 -3.27 7.26
N TYR A 338 0.91 -4.02 6.46
CA TYR A 338 2.02 -4.90 6.83
C TYR A 338 3.19 -4.73 5.86
N ASN A 339 4.41 -5.04 6.31
CA ASN A 339 5.61 -5.10 5.46
C ASN A 339 5.78 -6.46 4.74
N THR A 340 6.77 -6.56 3.85
CA THR A 340 7.13 -7.82 3.15
C THR A 340 7.46 -9.01 4.06
N ASN A 341 7.73 -8.79 5.35
CA ASN A 341 7.97 -9.83 6.36
C ASN A 341 6.71 -10.15 7.20
N GLY A 342 5.55 -9.56 6.89
CA GLY A 342 4.29 -9.77 7.62
C GLY A 342 4.22 -9.05 8.97
N GLN A 343 5.12 -8.09 9.23
CA GLN A 343 5.10 -7.27 10.44
C GLN A 343 4.21 -6.04 10.23
N ILE A 344 3.56 -5.56 11.30
CA ILE A 344 2.63 -4.42 11.24
C ILE A 344 3.38 -3.10 11.01
N ASN A 345 2.96 -2.32 10.01
CA ASN A 345 3.43 -0.95 9.81
C ASN A 345 2.66 -0.02 10.76
N LYS A 346 3.31 0.44 11.84
CA LYS A 346 2.66 1.28 12.86
C LYS A 346 2.28 2.65 12.30
N GLY A 347 1.00 3.00 12.44
CA GLY A 347 0.45 4.28 11.98
C GLY A 347 -0.03 4.28 10.52
N ASP A 348 0.22 3.21 9.76
CA ASP A 348 -0.24 3.07 8.37
C ASP A 348 -1.45 2.13 8.30
N GLN A 349 -2.62 2.69 8.01
CA GLN A 349 -3.90 1.98 7.90
C GLN A 349 -4.76 2.62 6.79
N LEU A 350 -5.52 1.80 6.07
CA LEU A 350 -6.50 2.30 5.10
C LEU A 350 -7.91 2.25 5.70
N ARG A 351 -8.64 3.37 5.60
CA ARG A 351 -10.03 3.51 6.08
C ARG A 351 -11.00 2.57 5.35
N GLN A 352 -12.13 2.26 6.00
CA GLN A 352 -13.27 1.58 5.37
C GLN A 352 -13.63 2.19 4.00
N ASN A 353 -14.02 1.35 3.02
CA ASN A 353 -14.30 1.74 1.63
C ASN A 353 -13.14 2.33 0.82
N TYR A 354 -11.94 2.50 1.38
CA TYR A 354 -10.79 2.96 0.58
C TYR A 354 -10.48 1.95 -0.53
N SER A 355 -10.31 2.46 -1.75
CA SER A 355 -10.23 1.67 -2.99
C SER A 355 -8.93 2.00 -3.72
N TRP A 356 -8.19 0.99 -4.19
CA TRP A 356 -6.94 1.19 -4.93
C TRP A 356 -6.70 0.08 -5.95
N PHE A 357 -5.78 0.33 -6.90
CA PHE A 357 -5.27 -0.70 -7.81
C PHE A 357 -4.07 -1.40 -7.18
N SER A 358 -4.11 -2.73 -7.07
CA SER A 358 -2.96 -3.53 -6.66
C SER A 358 -2.30 -4.19 -7.87
N ASP A 359 -0.97 -4.13 -7.94
CA ASP A 359 -0.15 -4.70 -9.02
C ASP A 359 0.61 -6.00 -8.63
N LYS A 360 0.63 -6.31 -7.33
CA LYS A 360 1.33 -7.46 -6.73
C LYS A 360 0.53 -8.06 -5.58
N GLN A 361 0.58 -9.37 -5.45
CA GLN A 361 0.18 -10.10 -4.25
C GLN A 361 1.40 -10.73 -3.58
N LEU A 362 1.37 -10.83 -2.26
CA LEU A 362 2.38 -11.42 -1.40
C LEU A 362 1.77 -12.59 -0.63
N GLN A 363 2.45 -13.74 -0.64
CA GLN A 363 2.05 -14.95 0.09
C GLN A 363 3.04 -15.20 1.24
N ILE A 364 2.56 -15.16 2.48
CA ILE A 364 3.36 -15.51 3.68
C ILE A 364 2.67 -16.66 4.41
N GLY A 365 3.25 -17.87 4.31
CA GLY A 365 2.55 -19.08 4.75
C GLY A 365 1.23 -19.26 4.00
N SER A 366 0.12 -19.43 4.72
CA SER A 366 -1.24 -19.46 4.16
C SER A 366 -1.81 -18.06 3.84
N GLN A 367 -1.28 -16.99 4.44
CA GLN A 367 -1.86 -15.65 4.31
C GLN A 367 -1.52 -15.01 2.95
N LYS A 368 -2.56 -14.48 2.31
CA LYS A 368 -2.45 -13.60 1.14
C LYS A 368 -2.53 -12.14 1.56
N TYR A 369 -1.73 -11.31 0.90
CA TYR A 369 -1.76 -9.86 0.99
C TYR A 369 -1.72 -9.26 -0.42
N TYR A 370 -2.26 -8.06 -0.60
CA TYR A 370 -2.21 -7.26 -1.82
C TYR A 370 -1.42 -5.98 -1.55
N HIS A 371 -0.56 -5.59 -2.50
CA HIS A 371 0.28 -4.40 -2.41
C HIS A 371 -0.59 -3.13 -2.44
N VAL A 372 -0.23 -2.14 -1.63
CA VAL A 372 -0.80 -0.80 -1.62
C VAL A 372 0.16 0.16 -2.31
N VAL A 373 1.30 0.45 -1.66
CA VAL A 373 2.36 1.33 -2.14
C VAL A 373 3.66 1.04 -1.38
N GLY A 374 4.82 1.17 -2.03
CA GLY A 374 6.13 1.02 -1.39
C GLY A 374 6.38 -0.40 -0.84
N ASP A 375 6.34 -0.55 0.48
CA ASP A 375 6.37 -1.83 1.20
C ASP A 375 5.15 -1.98 2.14
N SER A 376 4.03 -1.35 1.81
CA SER A 376 2.76 -1.50 2.53
C SER A 376 1.82 -2.45 1.79
N TRP A 377 1.37 -3.48 2.50
CA TRP A 377 0.54 -4.57 2.01
C TRP A 377 -0.65 -4.78 2.96
N ILE A 378 -1.85 -5.04 2.42
CA ILE A 378 -3.06 -5.36 3.22
C ILE A 378 -3.47 -6.80 2.98
N LYS A 379 -3.99 -7.49 4.00
CA LYS A 379 -4.45 -8.87 3.87
C LYS A 379 -5.62 -8.98 2.88
N ALA A 380 -5.69 -10.11 2.19
CA ALA A 380 -6.80 -10.45 1.29
C ALA A 380 -8.15 -10.74 2.00
N GLU A 381 -8.21 -10.75 3.34
CA GLU A 381 -9.44 -10.92 4.14
C GLU A 381 -10.06 -9.60 4.61
N ASP A 382 -9.29 -8.52 4.52
CA ASP A 382 -9.70 -7.15 4.88
C ASP A 382 -10.29 -6.39 3.66
N VAL A 383 -10.29 -7.02 2.47
CA VAL A 383 -10.69 -6.41 1.20
C VAL A 383 -11.43 -7.36 0.27
N TYR A 384 -12.31 -6.81 -0.58
CA TYR A 384 -12.86 -7.50 -1.75
C TYR A 384 -12.23 -7.00 -3.06
N ARG A 385 -12.18 -7.86 -4.09
CA ARG A 385 -11.79 -7.49 -5.46
C ARG A 385 -12.97 -6.83 -6.18
N TYR A 386 -12.69 -5.90 -7.08
CA TYR A 386 -13.75 -5.28 -7.89
C TYR A 386 -13.24 -4.73 -9.23
N GLN A 387 -14.18 -4.32 -10.10
CA GLN A 387 -13.97 -3.40 -11.21
C GLN A 387 -15.09 -2.33 -11.26
N GLU A 388 -14.77 -1.09 -11.62
CA GLU A 388 -15.79 -0.03 -11.79
C GLU A 388 -16.72 -0.43 -12.95
N PHE A 389 -18.02 -0.56 -12.68
CA PHE A 389 -18.98 -1.14 -13.63
C PHE A 389 -20.39 -0.58 -13.40
N GLN A 390 -20.60 0.64 -13.88
CA GLN A 390 -21.89 1.34 -13.80
C GLN A 390 -22.83 0.86 -14.91
N ASN A 391 -23.91 0.18 -14.52
CA ASN A 391 -24.95 -0.33 -15.41
C ASN A 391 -26.32 -0.16 -14.75
N ILE A 392 -27.37 -0.57 -15.46
CA ILE A 392 -28.67 -0.87 -14.86
C ILE A 392 -28.83 -2.39 -14.84
N VAL A 393 -29.20 -2.93 -13.69
CA VAL A 393 -29.62 -4.34 -13.55
C VAL A 393 -31.12 -4.40 -13.32
N LYS A 394 -31.78 -5.43 -13.85
CA LYS A 394 -33.20 -5.70 -13.63
C LYS A 394 -33.38 -7.03 -12.90
N THR A 395 -34.20 -7.05 -11.86
CA THR A 395 -34.56 -8.29 -11.17
C THR A 395 -35.49 -9.15 -12.02
N LYS A 396 -35.42 -10.47 -11.78
CA LYS A 396 -36.30 -11.46 -12.43
C LYS A 396 -37.71 -11.38 -11.82
N ASP A 397 -38.66 -12.11 -12.40
CA ASP A 397 -40.03 -12.19 -11.88
C ASP A 397 -40.12 -13.14 -10.67
N VAL A 398 -39.51 -12.71 -9.56
CA VAL A 398 -39.43 -13.43 -8.29
C VAL A 398 -39.78 -12.47 -7.15
N VAL A 399 -40.50 -12.96 -6.14
CA VAL A 399 -41.08 -12.16 -5.04
C VAL A 399 -40.07 -11.20 -4.41
N MET A 400 -38.83 -11.68 -4.20
CA MET A 400 -37.69 -10.87 -3.78
C MET A 400 -36.42 -11.44 -4.41
N THR A 401 -35.55 -10.58 -4.91
CA THR A 401 -34.15 -10.91 -5.22
C THR A 401 -33.31 -10.55 -4.00
N HIS A 402 -32.57 -11.52 -3.47
CA HIS A 402 -31.81 -11.37 -2.23
C HIS A 402 -30.56 -10.51 -2.46
N LEU A 403 -30.14 -9.80 -1.41
CA LEU A 403 -28.89 -9.04 -1.39
C LEU A 403 -27.89 -9.71 -0.45
N VAL A 404 -26.61 -9.51 -0.73
CA VAL A 404 -25.50 -9.92 0.13
C VAL A 404 -24.64 -8.71 0.53
N ASN A 405 -23.88 -8.84 1.62
CA ASN A 405 -22.84 -7.88 1.96
C ASN A 405 -21.55 -8.13 1.15
N SER A 406 -20.52 -7.29 1.36
CA SER A 406 -19.22 -7.45 0.68
C SER A 406 -18.43 -8.73 1.02
N ARG A 407 -18.89 -9.57 1.96
CA ARG A 407 -18.37 -10.91 2.28
C ARG A 407 -19.23 -12.04 1.71
N ALA A 408 -20.23 -11.71 0.88
CA ALA A 408 -21.24 -12.61 0.34
C ALA A 408 -22.19 -13.24 1.39
N GLU A 409 -22.37 -12.60 2.55
CA GLU A 409 -23.33 -13.00 3.58
C GLU A 409 -24.71 -12.36 3.30
N GLU A 410 -25.80 -13.13 3.41
CA GLU A 410 -27.15 -12.71 3.01
C GLU A 410 -27.78 -11.65 3.95
N LEU A 411 -28.39 -10.62 3.36
CA LEU A 411 -29.11 -9.54 4.05
C LEU A 411 -30.58 -9.91 4.25
N THR A 412 -30.88 -10.67 5.31
CA THR A 412 -32.22 -11.22 5.60
C THR A 412 -33.33 -10.17 5.84
N ASN A 413 -32.98 -8.89 5.99
CA ASN A 413 -33.92 -7.78 6.20
C ASN A 413 -34.11 -6.88 4.97
N ARG A 414 -33.43 -7.14 3.84
CA ARG A 414 -33.48 -6.29 2.65
C ARG A 414 -33.24 -7.07 1.35
N GLY A 415 -34.11 -6.84 0.37
CA GLY A 415 -33.93 -7.34 -0.99
C GLY A 415 -34.53 -6.39 -2.02
N LEU A 416 -34.39 -6.76 -3.29
CA LEU A 416 -34.92 -6.02 -4.45
C LEU A 416 -36.24 -6.66 -4.90
N GLY A 417 -37.28 -5.86 -5.15
CA GLY A 417 -38.60 -6.38 -5.57
C GLY A 417 -38.61 -6.96 -6.99
N ALA A 418 -39.62 -7.77 -7.32
CA ALA A 418 -39.80 -8.36 -8.66
C ALA A 418 -39.75 -7.31 -9.80
N LEU A 419 -39.12 -7.67 -10.92
CA LEU A 419 -39.04 -6.89 -12.18
C LEU A 419 -38.53 -5.44 -12.05
N SER A 420 -37.91 -5.07 -10.93
CA SER A 420 -37.43 -3.72 -10.62
C SER A 420 -36.03 -3.45 -11.16
N THR A 421 -35.75 -2.20 -11.53
CA THR A 421 -34.49 -1.75 -12.15
C THR A 421 -33.65 -0.92 -11.19
N TRP A 422 -32.37 -1.26 -11.04
CA TRP A 422 -31.44 -0.62 -10.11
C TRP A 422 -30.16 -0.21 -10.83
N GLN A 423 -29.63 0.98 -10.50
CA GLN A 423 -28.30 1.39 -10.93
C GLN A 423 -27.24 0.68 -10.09
N THR A 424 -26.13 0.31 -10.72
CA THR A 424 -24.96 -0.31 -10.07
C THR A 424 -23.78 0.65 -10.04
N SER A 425 -22.92 0.55 -9.03
CA SER A 425 -21.65 1.30 -8.98
C SER A 425 -20.46 0.47 -9.45
N LYS A 426 -20.33 -0.75 -8.93
CA LYS A 426 -19.18 -1.65 -9.11
C LYS A 426 -19.64 -3.07 -9.45
N GLU A 427 -18.79 -3.81 -10.13
CA GLU A 427 -18.83 -5.28 -10.14
C GLU A 427 -17.79 -5.80 -9.14
N ALA A 428 -18.22 -6.55 -8.14
CA ALA A 428 -17.36 -7.18 -7.14
C ALA A 428 -17.12 -8.65 -7.46
N LEU A 429 -15.89 -9.11 -7.20
CA LEU A 429 -15.48 -10.52 -7.27
C LEU A 429 -15.20 -11.01 -5.84
N ILE A 430 -16.24 -11.51 -5.19
CA ILE A 430 -16.22 -11.99 -3.80
C ILE A 430 -16.10 -13.51 -3.85
N GLY A 431 -15.02 -14.05 -3.27
CA GLY A 431 -14.56 -15.38 -3.68
C GLY A 431 -14.27 -15.38 -5.19
N ASP A 432 -14.82 -16.35 -5.92
CA ASP A 432 -14.78 -16.41 -7.38
C ASP A 432 -16.16 -16.20 -8.04
N HIS A 433 -17.16 -15.72 -7.29
CA HIS A 433 -18.47 -15.30 -7.81
C HIS A 433 -18.54 -13.79 -8.06
N LYS A 434 -19.44 -13.41 -8.98
CA LYS A 434 -19.65 -12.04 -9.44
C LYS A 434 -20.90 -11.44 -8.80
N TYR A 435 -20.78 -10.22 -8.29
CA TYR A 435 -21.88 -9.46 -7.70
C TYR A 435 -21.89 -8.03 -8.22
N TYR A 436 -23.06 -7.40 -8.34
CA TYR A 436 -23.17 -5.97 -8.67
C TYR A 436 -23.52 -5.16 -7.44
N GLN A 437 -22.76 -4.10 -7.16
CA GLN A 437 -22.98 -3.24 -6.00
C GLN A 437 -24.18 -2.32 -6.23
N ILE A 438 -25.17 -2.39 -5.32
CA ILE A 438 -26.36 -1.54 -5.29
C ILE A 438 -26.15 -0.37 -4.32
N THR A 439 -25.56 -0.61 -3.14
CA THR A 439 -25.11 0.44 -2.21
C THR A 439 -23.80 0.03 -1.52
N THR A 440 -23.25 0.90 -0.66
CA THR A 440 -21.92 0.79 -0.04
C THR A 440 -21.54 -0.61 0.45
N ASN A 441 -22.46 -1.34 1.11
CA ASN A 441 -22.24 -2.73 1.56
C ASN A 441 -23.37 -3.67 1.13
N GLU A 442 -24.01 -3.40 0.00
CA GLU A 442 -25.17 -4.16 -0.49
C GLU A 442 -24.99 -4.50 -1.96
N PHE A 443 -24.93 -5.79 -2.26
CA PHE A 443 -24.62 -6.33 -3.58
C PHE A 443 -25.68 -7.34 -3.99
N VAL A 444 -26.00 -7.40 -5.27
CA VAL A 444 -26.89 -8.41 -5.84
C VAL A 444 -26.07 -9.44 -6.62
N ASP A 445 -26.44 -10.72 -6.54
CA ASP A 445 -25.77 -11.79 -7.28
C ASP A 445 -25.98 -11.60 -8.79
N ALA A 446 -24.91 -11.68 -9.57
CA ALA A 446 -24.95 -11.39 -10.99
C ALA A 446 -25.82 -12.37 -11.80
N ASP A 447 -26.00 -13.62 -11.33
CA ASP A 447 -26.85 -14.61 -11.98
C ASP A 447 -28.33 -14.44 -11.58
N SER A 448 -28.63 -13.65 -10.55
CA SER A 448 -29.99 -13.38 -10.07
C SER A 448 -30.71 -12.22 -10.81
N VAL A 449 -29.97 -11.43 -11.58
CA VAL A 449 -30.45 -10.25 -12.31
C VAL A 449 -30.07 -10.30 -13.79
N ASP A 450 -30.78 -9.53 -14.61
CA ASP A 450 -30.47 -9.34 -16.03
C ASP A 450 -29.78 -7.97 -16.22
N LEU A 451 -28.65 -7.93 -16.96
CA LEU A 451 -28.00 -6.68 -17.33
C LEU A 451 -28.81 -5.96 -18.41
N MET A 452 -29.22 -4.72 -18.13
CA MET A 452 -29.92 -3.84 -19.06
C MET A 452 -28.88 -3.00 -19.79
N ASN A 453 -28.41 -3.49 -20.95
CA ASN A 453 -27.52 -2.73 -21.83
C ASN A 453 -28.18 -1.40 -22.25
N ALA A 454 -27.41 -0.31 -22.21
CA ALA A 454 -27.81 1.03 -22.63
C ALA A 454 -27.36 1.37 -24.06
#